data_AF-A0A3D4W5Z1-F1
#
_entry.id   AF-A0A3D4W5Z1-F1
#
_cell.length_a   1.000
_cell.length_b   1.000
_cell.length_c   1.000
_cell.angle_alpha   90.00
_cell.angle_beta   90.00
_cell.angle_gamma   90.00
#
_symmetry.space_group_name_H-M   'P 1'
#
loop_
_entity.id
_entity.type
_entity.pdbx_description
1 polymer ?
#
loop_
_entity_poly.entity_id
_entity_poly.type
_entity_poly.pdbx_seq_one_letter_code
_entity_poly.pdbx_strand_id
1 'polypeptide(L)'
;MKKFQKLLLLLLIILGSSVTAFPQVLKPVKWGFTTKQISNSEVQLIFTATIDPTWHLYSQDIPPDGPVPTSFTFEPGPGYKLIGKVKEPKAKEEFDKNFDMVVKYFADKAVFTQKIEVLTDKDFVIKGFLEFMCCDDSRCLPPDEVDFEFRVKGNPDAGKIEVPVT
;
A
#
# COMPACT_ATOMS: atom_id res chain seq x y z
N MET A 1 20.90 39.66 -45.94
CA MET A 1 19.67 38.82 -46.01
C MET A 1 19.90 37.40 -45.46
N LYS A 2 20.82 36.59 -46.01
CA LYS A 2 21.08 35.20 -45.53
C LYS A 2 21.49 35.07 -44.05
N LYS A 3 22.23 36.05 -43.50
CA LYS A 3 22.61 36.07 -42.07
C LYS A 3 21.42 36.38 -41.14
N PHE A 4 20.50 37.24 -41.57
CA PHE A 4 19.29 37.59 -40.82
C PHE A 4 18.28 36.44 -40.83
N GLN A 5 18.19 35.71 -41.95
CA GLN A 5 17.38 34.49 -42.07
C GLN A 5 17.93 33.34 -41.20
N LYS A 6 19.25 33.17 -41.10
CA LYS A 6 19.87 32.22 -40.16
C LYS A 6 19.64 32.61 -38.70
N LEU A 7 19.65 33.90 -38.37
CA LEU A 7 19.37 34.39 -37.02
C LEU A 7 17.90 34.19 -36.63
N LEU A 8 16.97 34.44 -37.58
CA LEU A 8 15.54 34.20 -37.40
C LEU A 8 15.24 32.69 -37.23
N LEU A 9 15.94 31.82 -37.99
CA LEU A 9 15.81 30.36 -37.86
C LEU A 9 16.34 29.86 -36.51
N LEU A 10 17.42 30.44 -35.99
CA LEU A 10 17.96 30.09 -34.68
C LEU A 10 17.01 30.52 -33.55
N LEU A 11 16.37 31.68 -33.67
CA LEU A 11 15.39 32.19 -32.69
C LEU A 11 14.12 31.31 -32.65
N LEU A 12 13.66 30.80 -33.81
CA LEU A 12 12.51 29.90 -33.90
C LEU A 12 12.77 28.52 -33.27
N ILE A 13 14.00 28.02 -33.31
CA ILE A 13 14.38 26.74 -32.68
C ILE A 13 14.41 26.86 -31.15
N ILE A 14 14.78 28.03 -30.62
CA ILE A 14 14.79 28.29 -29.18
C ILE A 14 13.36 28.50 -28.63
N LEU A 15 12.45 29.08 -29.42
CA LEU A 15 11.04 29.27 -29.01
C LEU A 15 10.18 27.99 -29.04
N GLY A 16 10.62 26.92 -29.71
CA GLY A 16 9.88 25.64 -29.79
C GLY A 16 10.10 24.68 -28.62
N SER A 17 10.91 25.06 -27.63
CA SER A 17 11.35 24.18 -26.54
C SER A 17 10.51 24.38 -25.28
N SER A 18 9.18 24.29 -25.38
CA SER A 18 8.33 24.22 -24.19
C SER A 18 8.47 22.83 -23.56
N VAL A 19 9.44 22.69 -22.65
CA VAL A 19 9.58 21.48 -21.83
C VAL A 19 8.37 21.43 -20.91
N THR A 20 7.35 20.66 -21.29
CA THR A 20 6.19 20.37 -20.44
C THR A 20 6.66 19.44 -19.32
N ALA A 21 7.09 20.02 -18.20
CA ALA A 21 7.26 19.27 -16.96
C ALA A 21 5.87 18.95 -16.41
N PHE A 22 5.44 17.70 -16.54
CA PHE A 22 4.24 17.22 -15.85
C PHE A 22 4.50 17.30 -14.34
N PRO A 23 3.60 17.90 -13.53
CA PRO A 23 3.68 17.78 -12.09
C PRO A 23 3.72 16.29 -11.72
N GLN A 24 4.82 15.84 -11.11
CA GLN A 24 4.90 14.48 -10.61
C GLN A 24 3.94 14.38 -9.42
N VAL A 25 2.98 13.46 -9.52
CA VAL A 25 2.09 13.14 -8.39
C VAL A 25 2.97 12.69 -7.24
N LEU A 26 2.90 13.41 -6.14
CA LEU A 26 3.69 13.13 -4.94
C LEU A 26 3.22 11.81 -4.33
N LYS A 27 4.14 10.83 -4.23
CA LYS A 27 3.86 9.49 -3.68
C LYS A 27 4.83 9.19 -2.53
N PRO A 28 4.59 9.76 -1.35
CA PRO A 28 5.51 9.69 -0.22
C PRO A 28 5.48 8.33 0.49
N VAL A 29 4.45 7.52 0.27
CA VAL A 29 4.35 6.17 0.80
C VAL A 29 4.44 5.17 -0.35
N LYS A 30 5.41 4.27 -0.26
CA LYS A 30 5.63 3.18 -1.22
C LYS A 30 5.33 1.85 -0.56
N TRP A 31 4.51 1.04 -1.22
CA TRP A 31 4.08 -0.25 -0.69
C TRP A 31 4.81 -1.41 -1.36
N GLY A 32 5.23 -2.38 -0.54
CA GLY A 32 5.77 -3.66 -0.97
C GLY A 32 4.98 -4.82 -0.38
N PHE A 33 4.79 -5.87 -1.18
CA PHE A 33 3.95 -7.03 -0.84
C PHE A 33 4.78 -8.31 -0.91
N THR A 34 4.82 -9.05 0.21
CA THR A 34 5.52 -10.33 0.29
C THR A 34 4.73 -11.35 1.09
N THR A 35 4.99 -12.63 0.87
CA THR A 35 4.44 -13.72 1.68
C THR A 35 5.52 -14.38 2.52
N LYS A 36 5.12 -14.94 3.66
CA LYS A 36 5.94 -15.81 4.49
C LYS A 36 5.14 -17.05 4.87
N GLN A 37 5.65 -18.23 4.52
CA GLN A 37 5.06 -19.49 4.97
C GLN A 37 5.23 -19.61 6.49
N ILE A 38 4.16 -19.94 7.22
CA ILE A 38 4.20 -20.23 8.66
C ILE A 38 4.19 -21.75 8.90
N SER A 39 3.29 -22.46 8.22
CA SER A 39 3.12 -23.92 8.25
C SER A 39 2.60 -24.40 6.90
N ASN A 40 2.33 -25.69 6.69
CA ASN A 40 1.72 -26.17 5.43
C ASN A 40 0.37 -25.50 5.12
N SER A 41 -0.41 -25.17 6.15
CA SER A 41 -1.76 -24.60 6.02
C SER A 41 -1.84 -23.10 6.30
N GLU A 42 -0.80 -22.47 6.85
CA GLU A 42 -0.82 -21.04 7.20
C GLU A 42 0.24 -20.23 6.46
N VAL A 43 -0.20 -19.10 5.91
CA VAL A 43 0.66 -18.11 5.26
C VAL A 43 0.43 -16.74 5.89
N GLN A 44 1.50 -15.97 6.02
CA GLN A 44 1.44 -14.57 6.42
C GLN A 44 1.65 -13.69 5.20
N LEU A 45 0.67 -12.82 4.92
CA LEU A 45 0.78 -11.73 3.97
C LEU A 45 1.42 -10.54 4.70
N ILE A 46 2.42 -9.94 4.09
CA ILE A 46 3.22 -8.86 4.66
C ILE A 46 3.14 -7.66 3.73
N PHE A 47 2.62 -6.56 4.26
CA PHE A 47 2.50 -5.27 3.59
C PHE A 47 3.52 -4.32 4.22
N THR A 48 4.47 -3.83 3.43
CA THR A 48 5.52 -2.92 3.90
C THR A 48 5.31 -1.55 3.30
N ALA A 49 4.97 -0.57 4.13
CA ALA A 49 5.00 0.83 3.77
C ALA A 49 6.41 1.37 4.04
N THR A 50 7.07 1.91 3.02
CA THR A 50 8.25 2.76 3.14
C THR A 50 7.79 4.20 2.98
N ILE A 51 8.08 5.03 3.98
CA ILE A 51 7.50 6.36 4.13
C ILE A 51 8.66 7.36 4.01
N ASP A 52 8.53 8.29 3.06
CA ASP A 52 9.53 9.33 2.86
C ASP A 52 9.67 10.19 4.15
N PRO A 53 10.87 10.77 4.43
CA PRO A 53 11.08 11.57 5.63
C PRO A 53 10.04 12.68 5.77
N THR A 54 9.68 13.00 7.02
CA THR A 54 8.66 14.00 7.41
C THR A 54 7.21 13.67 7.03
N TRP A 55 6.95 12.54 6.38
CA TRP A 55 5.60 12.06 6.11
C TRP A 55 5.12 11.10 7.18
N HIS A 56 3.82 11.16 7.45
CA HIS A 56 3.13 10.37 8.44
C HIS A 56 2.02 9.56 7.77
N LEU A 57 2.11 8.23 7.86
CA LEU A 57 1.06 7.31 7.44
C LEU A 57 0.12 7.03 8.62
N TYR A 58 -1.17 7.28 8.49
CA TYR A 58 -2.11 7.07 9.59
C TYR A 58 -2.38 5.58 9.88
N SER A 59 -2.62 5.28 11.16
CA SER A 59 -2.95 3.95 11.67
C SER A 59 -4.29 3.42 11.14
N GLN A 60 -4.55 2.12 11.32
CA GLN A 60 -5.89 1.54 11.16
C GLN A 60 -6.84 1.96 12.30
N ASP A 61 -6.29 2.40 13.44
CA ASP A 61 -7.01 2.83 14.64
C ASP A 61 -6.96 4.36 14.76
N ILE A 62 -7.93 5.01 14.13
CA ILE A 62 -8.12 6.45 14.15
C ILE A 62 -9.49 6.75 14.78
N PRO A 63 -9.59 7.74 15.69
CA PRO A 63 -10.87 8.17 16.23
C PRO A 63 -11.85 8.63 15.13
N PRO A 64 -13.17 8.53 15.37
CA PRO A 64 -14.16 9.14 14.48
C PRO A 64 -13.84 10.61 14.21
N ASP A 65 -14.20 11.08 13.01
CA ASP A 65 -13.96 12.46 12.53
C ASP A 65 -12.47 12.83 12.30
N GLY A 66 -11.55 11.86 12.45
CA GLY A 66 -10.14 12.00 12.16
C GLY A 66 -9.76 11.74 10.69
N PRO A 67 -8.46 11.55 10.41
CA PRO A 67 -7.98 11.20 9.07
C PRO A 67 -8.54 9.86 8.58
N VAL A 68 -8.54 9.64 7.26
CA VAL A 68 -8.88 8.32 6.70
C VAL A 68 -7.86 7.29 7.19
N PRO A 69 -8.29 6.26 7.94
CA PRO A 69 -7.40 5.26 8.49
C PRO A 69 -6.83 4.38 7.37
N THR A 70 -5.63 3.84 7.58
CA THR A 70 -5.15 2.76 6.71
C THR A 70 -6.12 1.60 6.80
N SER A 71 -6.57 1.06 5.67
CA SER A 71 -7.49 -0.07 5.62
C SER A 71 -7.09 -1.07 4.54
N PHE A 72 -7.54 -2.32 4.69
CA PHE A 72 -7.20 -3.42 3.77
C PHE A 72 -8.46 -4.17 3.38
N THR A 73 -8.74 -4.22 2.09
CA THR A 73 -9.87 -4.93 1.51
C THR A 73 -9.37 -6.09 0.68
N PHE A 74 -9.87 -7.29 0.97
CA PHE A 74 -9.50 -8.51 0.25
C PHE A 74 -10.66 -8.96 -0.64
N GLU A 75 -10.37 -9.27 -1.90
CA GLU A 75 -11.34 -9.91 -2.79
C GLU A 75 -11.66 -11.32 -2.28
N PRO A 76 -12.93 -11.71 -2.16
CA PRO A 76 -13.28 -13.05 -1.67
C PRO A 76 -12.82 -14.13 -2.66
N GLY A 77 -12.26 -15.23 -2.15
CA GLY A 77 -11.83 -16.36 -2.97
C GLY A 77 -11.89 -17.70 -2.22
N PRO A 78 -12.14 -18.82 -2.92
CA PRO A 78 -12.32 -20.13 -2.27
C PRO A 78 -11.01 -20.76 -1.79
N GLY A 79 -9.85 -20.24 -2.23
CA GLY A 79 -8.54 -20.82 -1.93
C GLY A 79 -8.00 -20.52 -0.53
N TYR A 80 -8.63 -19.60 0.20
CA TYR A 80 -8.14 -19.19 1.51
C TYR A 80 -9.24 -18.67 2.43
N LYS A 81 -8.88 -18.56 3.71
CA LYS A 81 -9.65 -17.85 4.73
C LYS A 81 -8.76 -16.90 5.51
N LEU A 82 -9.25 -15.69 5.81
CA LEU A 82 -8.55 -14.76 6.69
C LEU A 82 -8.61 -15.25 8.14
N ILE A 83 -7.46 -15.32 8.81
CA ILE A 83 -7.36 -15.60 10.25
C ILE A 83 -7.19 -14.28 11.00
N GLY A 84 -8.31 -13.74 11.49
CA GLY A 84 -8.35 -12.46 12.20
C GLY A 84 -8.17 -11.26 11.27
N LYS A 85 -7.97 -10.08 11.89
CA LYS A 85 -7.76 -8.80 11.20
C LYS A 85 -6.28 -8.57 10.85
N VAL A 86 -6.04 -7.60 9.97
CA VAL A 86 -4.68 -7.10 9.69
C VAL A 86 -4.10 -6.48 10.96
N LYS A 87 -2.90 -6.90 11.32
CA LYS A 87 -2.15 -6.36 12.45
C LYS A 87 -1.20 -5.28 11.96
N GLU A 88 -1.11 -4.20 12.72
CA GLU A 88 -0.15 -3.12 12.53
C GLU A 88 0.94 -3.14 13.62
N PRO A 89 2.10 -2.50 13.40
CA PRO A 89 3.10 -2.36 14.44
C PRO A 89 2.66 -1.32 15.48
N LYS A 90 3.46 -1.12 16.53
CA LYS A 90 3.20 -0.05 17.49
C LYS A 90 3.28 1.31 16.78
N ALA A 91 2.17 2.04 16.75
CA ALA A 91 2.10 3.39 16.21
C ALA A 91 2.70 4.43 17.18
N LYS A 92 3.12 5.56 16.62
CA LYS A 92 3.35 6.81 17.36
C LYS A 92 2.01 7.51 17.56
N GLU A 93 1.90 8.30 18.62
CA GLU A 93 0.71 9.10 18.94
C GLU A 93 1.11 10.56 19.07
N GLU A 94 0.39 11.44 18.39
CA GLU A 94 0.63 12.88 18.45
C GLU A 94 -0.66 13.66 18.21
N PHE A 95 -0.71 14.88 18.74
CA PHE A 95 -1.80 15.80 18.47
C PHE A 95 -1.67 16.38 17.07
N ASP A 96 -2.62 16.07 16.19
CA ASP A 96 -2.68 16.56 14.84
C ASP A 96 -3.59 17.78 14.76
N LYS A 97 -3.00 18.94 14.44
CA LYS A 97 -3.72 20.22 14.36
C LYS A 97 -4.71 20.29 13.20
N ASN A 98 -4.55 19.44 12.17
CA ASN A 98 -5.49 19.41 11.05
C ASN A 98 -6.84 18.80 11.46
N PHE A 99 -6.82 17.91 12.46
CA PHE A 99 -8.00 17.19 12.94
C PHE A 99 -8.37 17.54 14.40
N ASP A 100 -7.59 18.42 15.05
CA ASP A 100 -7.77 18.87 16.44
C ASP A 100 -7.89 17.71 17.44
N MET A 101 -7.13 16.63 17.21
CA MET A 101 -7.19 15.40 18.02
C MET A 101 -5.86 14.65 18.06
N VAL A 102 -5.75 13.72 19.00
CA VAL A 102 -4.62 12.77 19.04
C VAL A 102 -4.87 11.68 18.01
N VAL A 103 -3.94 11.51 17.09
CA VAL A 103 -3.96 10.50 16.04
C VAL A 103 -2.78 9.56 16.18
N LYS A 104 -2.96 8.33 15.68
CA LYS A 104 -1.90 7.32 15.58
C LYS A 104 -1.31 7.32 14.18
N TYR A 105 0.02 7.28 14.08
CA TYR A 105 0.71 7.28 12.79
C TYR A 105 2.02 6.49 12.80
N PHE A 106 2.56 6.29 11.61
CA PHE A 106 3.87 5.69 11.36
C PHE A 106 4.75 6.64 10.56
N ALA A 107 6.06 6.59 10.82
CA ALA A 107 7.10 7.31 10.09
C ALA A 107 8.19 6.33 9.65
N ASP A 108 8.94 6.67 8.60
CA ASP A 108 10.01 5.88 7.97
C ASP A 108 9.57 4.54 7.38
N LYS A 109 8.98 3.66 8.20
CA LYS A 109 8.54 2.32 7.80
C LYS A 109 7.41 1.80 8.70
N ALA A 110 6.42 1.18 8.09
CA ALA A 110 5.40 0.38 8.78
C ALA A 110 5.26 -1.00 8.13
N VAL A 111 5.06 -2.04 8.93
CA VAL A 111 4.88 -3.42 8.46
C VAL A 111 3.58 -3.97 9.01
N PHE A 112 2.60 -4.12 8.12
CA PHE A 112 1.30 -4.71 8.43
C PHE A 112 1.29 -6.18 8.02
N THR A 113 0.51 -6.98 8.75
CA THR A 113 0.50 -8.43 8.55
C THR A 113 -0.90 -9.02 8.63
N GLN A 114 -1.26 -9.86 7.66
CA GLN A 114 -2.50 -10.63 7.66
C GLN A 114 -2.16 -12.11 7.61
N LYS A 115 -2.75 -12.91 8.51
CA LYS A 115 -2.61 -14.37 8.45
C LYS A 115 -3.74 -14.96 7.63
N ILE A 116 -3.45 -15.95 6.79
CA ILE A 116 -4.44 -16.70 6.02
C ILE A 116 -4.26 -18.20 6.23
N GLU A 117 -5.38 -18.92 6.19
CA GLU A 117 -5.44 -20.37 6.07
C GLU A 117 -5.56 -20.75 4.59
N VAL A 118 -4.75 -21.69 4.12
CA VAL A 118 -4.78 -22.22 2.75
C VAL A 118 -5.72 -23.42 2.68
N LEU A 119 -6.78 -23.29 1.88
CA LEU A 119 -7.89 -24.24 1.82
C LEU A 119 -7.87 -25.14 0.57
N THR A 120 -6.87 -24.99 -0.29
CA THR A 120 -6.75 -25.71 -1.56
C THR A 120 -5.33 -26.23 -1.77
N ASP A 121 -5.21 -27.33 -2.50
CA ASP A 121 -3.97 -27.93 -2.98
C ASP A 121 -3.39 -27.24 -4.23
N LYS A 122 -4.16 -26.34 -4.87
CA LYS A 122 -3.74 -25.60 -6.06
C LYS A 122 -3.14 -24.25 -5.69
N ASP A 123 -2.12 -23.83 -6.43
CA ASP A 123 -1.61 -22.46 -6.37
C ASP A 123 -2.71 -21.46 -6.74
N PHE A 124 -2.75 -20.34 -6.03
CA PHE A 124 -3.78 -19.33 -6.21
C PHE A 124 -3.22 -17.93 -5.97
N VAL A 125 -4.06 -16.94 -6.27
CA VAL A 125 -3.74 -15.53 -6.16
C VAL A 125 -4.74 -14.88 -5.21
N ILE A 126 -4.24 -14.14 -4.23
CA ILE A 126 -5.03 -13.26 -3.37
C ILE A 126 -4.91 -11.85 -3.93
N LYS A 127 -6.04 -11.18 -4.12
CA LYS A 127 -6.13 -9.81 -4.61
C LYS A 127 -6.91 -8.95 -3.62
N GLY A 128 -6.75 -7.65 -3.79
CA GLY A 128 -7.41 -6.65 -2.99
C GLY A 128 -6.74 -5.31 -3.16
N PHE A 129 -7.12 -4.36 -2.33
CA PHE A 129 -6.53 -3.03 -2.29
C PHE A 129 -6.40 -2.57 -0.84
N LEU A 130 -5.43 -1.70 -0.62
CA LEU A 130 -5.33 -0.93 0.61
C LEU A 130 -5.67 0.53 0.31
N GLU A 131 -6.36 1.18 1.24
CA GLU A 131 -6.65 2.61 1.21
C GLU A 131 -5.91 3.25 2.38
N PHE A 132 -5.31 4.42 2.16
CA PHE A 132 -4.60 5.12 3.22
C PHE A 132 -4.55 6.62 2.94
N MET A 133 -4.34 7.39 4.00
CA MET A 133 -4.02 8.81 3.91
C MET A 133 -2.69 9.10 4.60
N CYS A 134 -1.98 10.11 4.10
CA CYS A 134 -0.73 10.56 4.69
C CYS A 134 -0.60 12.08 4.65
N CYS A 135 0.10 12.63 5.64
CA CYS A 135 0.35 14.06 5.77
C CYS A 135 1.81 14.33 6.09
N ASP A 136 2.28 15.51 5.70
CA ASP A 136 3.48 16.14 6.23
C ASP A 136 3.08 17.26 7.21
N ASP A 137 4.06 17.99 7.76
CA ASP A 137 3.83 19.08 8.72
C ASP A 137 3.01 20.26 8.15
N SER A 138 2.81 20.32 6.84
CA SER A 138 2.18 21.44 6.12
C SER A 138 0.86 21.08 5.46
N ARG A 139 0.64 19.81 5.08
CA ARG A 139 -0.51 19.38 4.29
C ARG A 139 -0.78 17.89 4.40
N CYS A 140 -2.01 17.55 4.08
CA CYS A 140 -2.44 16.18 3.82
C CYS A 140 -2.64 15.95 2.33
N LEU A 141 -2.28 14.77 1.85
CA LEU A 141 -2.69 14.32 0.53
C LEU A 141 -4.09 13.70 0.62
N PRO A 142 -4.90 13.76 -0.46
CA PRO A 142 -6.10 12.94 -0.55
C PRO A 142 -5.78 11.45 -0.31
N PRO A 143 -6.74 10.66 0.20
CA PRO A 143 -6.57 9.21 0.31
C PRO A 143 -6.15 8.60 -1.03
N ASP A 144 -5.22 7.65 -0.97
CA ASP A 144 -4.74 6.88 -2.12
C ASP A 144 -5.11 5.41 -1.95
N GLU A 145 -5.33 4.74 -3.07
CA GLU A 145 -5.64 3.31 -3.14
C GLU A 145 -4.52 2.59 -3.89
N VAL A 146 -4.06 1.47 -3.32
CA VAL A 146 -3.03 0.64 -3.94
C VAL A 146 -3.49 -0.81 -3.98
N ASP A 147 -3.64 -1.32 -5.20
CA ASP A 147 -3.91 -2.73 -5.45
C ASP A 147 -2.72 -3.59 -4.99
N PHE A 148 -3.03 -4.72 -4.38
CA PHE A 148 -2.05 -5.75 -4.03
C PHE A 148 -2.41 -7.10 -4.64
N GLU A 149 -1.36 -7.87 -4.95
CA GLU A 149 -1.47 -9.26 -5.39
C GLU A 149 -0.47 -10.12 -4.62
N PHE A 150 -0.94 -11.22 -4.02
CA PHE A 150 -0.09 -12.24 -3.43
C PHE A 150 -0.28 -13.57 -4.16
N ARG A 151 0.83 -14.14 -4.63
CA ARG A 151 0.86 -15.52 -5.13
C ARG A 151 1.12 -16.46 -3.97
N VAL A 152 0.21 -17.39 -3.75
CA VAL A 152 0.25 -18.33 -2.63
C VAL A 152 0.28 -19.75 -3.17
N LYS A 153 1.16 -20.57 -2.61
CA LYS A 153 1.25 -21.99 -2.95
C LYS A 153 0.10 -22.75 -2.31
N GLY A 154 -0.47 -23.68 -3.06
CA GLY A 154 -1.46 -24.60 -2.54
C GLY A 154 -0.87 -25.44 -1.40
N ASN A 155 -1.73 -25.86 -0.47
CA ASN A 155 -1.40 -26.79 0.60
C ASN A 155 -1.67 -28.23 0.12
N PRO A 156 -0.67 -29.08 -0.13
CA PRO A 156 -0.86 -30.45 -0.61
C PRO A 156 -1.68 -31.35 0.34
N ASP A 157 -1.88 -30.91 1.58
CA ASP A 157 -2.66 -31.61 2.61
C ASP A 157 -4.12 -31.12 2.67
N ALA A 158 -4.47 -30.05 1.94
CA ALA A 158 -5.84 -29.56 1.85
C ALA A 158 -6.72 -30.62 1.16
N GLY A 159 -7.65 -31.20 1.92
CA GLY A 159 -8.54 -32.27 1.45
C GLY A 159 -8.12 -33.69 1.86
N LYS A 160 -6.99 -33.87 2.55
CA LYS A 160 -6.55 -35.17 3.11
C LYS A 160 -6.93 -35.37 4.58
N ILE A 161 -7.99 -34.72 5.07
CA ILE A 161 -8.59 -35.15 6.34
C ILE A 161 -9.28 -36.49 6.05
N GLU A 162 -8.47 -37.54 6.09
CA GLU A 162 -8.92 -38.91 6.18
C GLU A 162 -9.88 -38.98 7.36
N VAL A 163 -11.11 -39.36 7.05
CA VAL A 163 -12.11 -39.82 8.03
C VAL A 163 -11.39 -40.79 8.97
N PRO A 164 -11.35 -40.55 10.29
CA PRO A 164 -10.92 -41.58 11.21
C PRO A 164 -11.90 -42.75 11.04
N VAL A 165 -11.43 -43.84 10.43
CA VAL A 165 -12.14 -45.12 10.48
C VAL A 165 -11.96 -45.65 11.90
N THR A 166 -12.90 -45.31 12.79
CA THR A 166 -13.20 -46.07 14.02
C THR A 166 -14.68 -46.02 14.29
#